data_AF-B7P724-F1
#
_entry.id   AF-B7P724-F1
#
_cell.length_a   1.000
_cell.length_b   1.000
_cell.length_c   1.000
_cell.angle_alpha   90.00
_cell.angle_beta   90.00
_cell.angle_gamma   90.00
#
_symmetry.space_group_name_H-M   'P 1'
#
loop_
_entity.id
_entity.type
_entity.pdbx_description
1 polymer ?
#
loop_
_entity_poly.entity_id
_entity_poly.type
_entity_poly.pdbx_seq_one_letter_code
_entity_poly.pdbx_strand_id
1 'polypeptide(L)'
;MNDRMMLLERLFIGSSELDDGQAIPRPLTFGPPRGDPYRGTGFPGLEDLLQAAEDSGPGASQLYRNPLLRHLDQLALVVGRATRFLREPPDLWEP
;
A
#
# COMPACT_ATOMS: atom_id res chain seq x y z
N MET A 1 1.37 22.01 -12.99
CA MET A 1 2.58 21.19 -12.70
C MET A 1 2.73 20.94 -11.20
N ASN A 2 2.69 21.97 -10.35
CA ASN A 2 2.71 21.80 -8.88
C ASN A 2 1.51 20.99 -8.34
N ASP A 3 0.31 21.16 -8.88
CA ASP A 3 -0.85 20.39 -8.42
C ASP A 3 -0.69 18.89 -8.70
N ARG A 4 -0.03 18.51 -9.80
CA ARG A 4 0.29 17.10 -10.07
C ARG A 4 1.33 16.56 -9.10
N MET A 5 2.35 17.33 -8.78
CA MET A 5 3.32 16.95 -7.74
C MET A 5 2.62 16.76 -6.37
N MET A 6 1.67 17.63 -6.03
CA MET A 6 0.90 17.52 -4.79
C MET A 6 -0.06 16.32 -4.79
N LEU A 7 -0.73 16.06 -5.92
CA LEU A 7 -1.70 14.97 -6.04
C LEU A 7 -1.06 13.59 -6.20
N LEU A 8 0.21 13.53 -6.62
CA LEU A 8 0.95 12.27 -6.75
C LEU A 8 0.95 11.49 -5.43
N GLU A 9 1.20 12.17 -4.30
CA GLU A 9 1.23 11.52 -2.98
C GLU A 9 -0.12 10.91 -2.61
N ARG A 10 -1.23 11.53 -3.02
CA ARG A 10 -2.57 11.03 -2.74
C ARG A 10 -2.88 9.71 -3.45
N LEU A 11 -2.20 9.41 -4.55
CA LEU A 11 -2.38 8.14 -5.25
C LEU A 11 -1.86 6.95 -4.42
N PHE A 12 -0.96 7.20 -3.47
CA PHE A 12 -0.39 6.19 -2.58
C PHE A 12 -1.16 6.03 -1.26
N ILE A 13 -2.30 6.71 -1.09
CA ILE A 13 -3.16 6.56 0.08
C ILE A 13 -4.27 5.56 -0.25
N GLY A 14 -4.37 4.47 0.50
CA GLY A 14 -5.36 3.42 0.30
C GLY A 14 -5.75 2.70 1.59
N SER A 15 -6.77 1.85 1.53
CA SER A 15 -7.09 0.93 2.63
C SER A 15 -6.26 -0.35 2.47
N SER A 16 -5.58 -0.76 3.53
CA SER A 16 -4.94 -2.08 3.56
C SER A 16 -6.00 -3.12 3.89
N GLU A 17 -5.94 -4.31 3.31
CA GLU A 17 -6.87 -5.40 3.69
C GLU A 17 -6.74 -5.82 5.15
N LEU A 18 -5.62 -5.45 5.79
CA LEU A 18 -5.43 -5.65 7.21
C LEU A 18 -6.31 -4.73 8.05
N ASP A 19 -6.95 -3.70 7.50
CA ASP A 19 -7.81 -2.80 8.26
C ASP A 19 -8.88 -3.57 9.05
N ASP A 20 -8.65 -3.68 10.38
CA ASP A 20 -9.42 -4.45 11.36
C ASP A 20 -10.80 -3.80 11.61
N GLY A 21 -11.53 -3.49 10.54
CA GLY A 21 -12.72 -2.63 10.56
C GLY A 21 -12.44 -1.14 10.67
N GLN A 22 -11.17 -0.70 10.79
CA GLN A 22 -10.81 0.71 10.76
C GLN A 22 -10.62 1.20 9.32
N ALA A 23 -11.65 1.86 8.77
CA ALA A 23 -11.63 2.44 7.42
C ALA A 23 -10.71 3.69 7.29
N ILE A 24 -9.61 3.76 8.03
CA ILE A 24 -8.69 4.91 7.99
C ILE A 24 -7.72 4.69 6.83
N PRO A 25 -7.76 5.52 5.77
CA PRO A 25 -6.82 5.40 4.67
C PRO A 25 -5.39 5.61 5.17
N ARG A 26 -4.49 4.70 4.79
CA ARG A 26 -3.07 4.76 5.19
C ARG A 26 -2.17 4.83 3.96
N PRO A 27 -0.98 5.42 4.10
CA PRO A 27 0.02 5.37 3.04
C PRO A 27 0.42 3.92 2.76
N LEU A 28 0.39 3.55 1.49
CA LEU A 28 0.79 2.22 1.01
C LEU A 28 2.31 2.08 0.87
N THR A 29 3.04 3.20 0.79
CA THR A 29 4.48 3.23 0.49
C THR A 29 5.35 3.45 1.72
N PHE A 30 5.06 4.43 2.56
CA PHE A 30 5.88 4.73 3.72
C PHE A 30 5.03 5.02 4.95
N GLY A 31 5.36 4.36 6.04
CA GLY A 31 4.67 4.60 7.30
C GLY A 31 5.09 3.61 8.37
N PRO A 32 4.54 3.75 9.57
CA PRO A 32 4.72 2.76 10.61
C PRO A 32 3.99 1.45 10.26
N PRO A 33 4.63 0.28 10.43
CA PRO A 33 3.91 -0.98 10.57
C PRO A 33 3.09 -0.95 11.87
N ARG A 34 2.08 -1.79 11.97
CA ARG A 34 1.21 -1.88 13.14
C ARG A 34 1.90 -2.39 14.38
N GLY A 35 2.78 -3.37 14.21
CA GLY A 35 3.50 -4.00 15.32
C GLY A 35 4.47 -3.05 16.03
N ASP A 36 5.00 -2.05 15.32
CA ASP A 36 5.96 -1.10 15.85
C ASP A 36 5.77 0.30 15.22
N PRO A 37 5.05 1.22 15.89
CA PRO A 37 4.74 2.54 15.35
C PRO A 37 5.95 3.48 15.27
N TYR A 38 7.09 3.13 15.86
CA TYR A 38 8.31 3.94 15.82
C TYR A 38 9.28 3.51 14.71
N ARG A 39 9.03 2.36 14.09
CA ARG A 39 9.81 1.87 12.96
C ARG A 39 9.25 2.43 11.66
N GLY A 40 10.00 3.31 10.99
CA GLY A 40 9.68 3.67 9.62
C GLY A 40 9.96 2.49 8.69
N THR A 41 8.96 2.02 7.94
CA THR A 41 9.16 0.97 6.94
C THR A 41 8.64 1.38 5.56
N GLY A 42 9.23 0.76 4.54
CA GLY A 42 8.68 0.76 3.20
C GLY A 42 7.61 -0.32 3.09
N PHE A 43 6.44 0.02 2.57
CA PHE A 43 5.30 -0.86 2.40
C PHE A 43 4.81 -1.48 3.72
N PRO A 44 4.31 -0.66 4.67
CA PRO A 44 3.94 -1.13 6.02
C PRO A 44 2.90 -2.25 6.03
N GLY A 45 1.97 -2.26 5.08
CA GLY A 45 1.01 -3.36 4.94
C GLY A 45 1.64 -4.71 4.55
N LEU A 46 2.77 -4.68 3.82
CA LEU A 46 3.52 -5.89 3.49
C LEU A 46 4.29 -6.41 4.71
N GLU A 47 4.96 -5.51 5.44
CA GLU A 47 5.66 -5.85 6.69
C GLU A 47 4.68 -6.47 7.71
N ASP A 48 3.51 -5.88 7.88
CA ASP A 48 2.47 -6.40 8.77
C ASP A 48 2.02 -7.82 8.38
N LEU A 49 1.83 -8.07 7.08
CA LEU A 49 1.45 -9.40 6.57
C LEU A 49 2.56 -10.44 6.75
N LEU A 50 3.82 -10.04 6.55
CA LEU A 50 4.98 -10.90 6.74
C LEU A 50 5.16 -11.25 8.22
N GLN A 51 5.10 -10.25 9.10
CA GLN A 51 5.18 -10.47 10.55
C GLN A 51 4.05 -11.39 11.03
N ALA A 52 2.81 -11.15 10.59
CA ALA A 52 1.69 -12.02 10.94
C ALA A 52 1.86 -13.46 10.42
N ALA A 53 2.48 -13.64 9.25
CA ALA A 53 2.78 -14.95 8.71
C ALA A 53 3.88 -15.68 9.51
N GLU A 54 4.89 -14.95 9.99
CA GLU A 54 5.95 -15.47 10.86
C GLU A 54 5.39 -15.88 12.23
N ASP A 55 4.59 -15.01 12.85
CA ASP A 55 4.02 -15.21 14.18
C ASP A 55 3.03 -16.39 14.22
N SER A 56 2.41 -16.72 13.10
CA SER A 56 1.41 -17.79 12.99
C SER A 56 1.99 -19.21 12.96
N GLY A 57 3.32 -19.34 12.90
CA GLY A 57 4.03 -20.62 13.01
C GLY A 57 4.00 -21.52 11.75
N PRO A 58 4.64 -22.70 11.82
CA PRO A 58 4.84 -23.57 10.67
C PRO A 58 3.51 -24.10 10.11
N GLY A 59 3.22 -23.81 8.83
CA GLY A 59 1.99 -24.24 8.14
C GLY A 59 0.95 -23.14 7.91
N ALA A 60 1.06 -22.01 8.61
CA ALA A 60 0.19 -20.85 8.38
C ALA A 60 0.52 -20.06 7.11
N SER A 61 1.68 -20.29 6.49
CA SER A 61 2.14 -19.58 5.28
C SER A 61 1.14 -19.63 4.12
N GLN A 62 0.32 -20.68 4.02
CA GLN A 62 -0.73 -20.77 3.00
C GLN A 62 -1.87 -19.78 3.23
N LEU A 63 -2.19 -19.44 4.48
CA LEU A 63 -3.25 -18.49 4.84
C LEU A 63 -2.87 -17.07 4.42
N TYR A 64 -1.58 -16.72 4.51
CA TYR A 64 -1.07 -15.39 4.19
C TYR A 64 -0.66 -15.23 2.72
N ARG A 65 -0.56 -16.32 1.94
CA ARG A 65 -0.19 -16.26 0.52
C ARG A 65 -1.14 -15.37 -0.30
N ASN A 66 -2.45 -15.56 -0.15
CA ASN A 66 -3.43 -14.78 -0.91
C ASN A 66 -3.45 -13.29 -0.50
N PRO A 67 -3.48 -12.94 0.81
CA PRO A 67 -3.30 -11.55 1.24
C PRO A 67 -2.02 -10.88 0.73
N LEU A 68 -0.87 -11.57 0.78
CA LEU A 68 0.40 -11.06 0.28
C LEU A 68 0.35 -10.75 -1.22
N LEU A 69 -0.13 -11.71 -2.03
CA LEU A 69 -0.26 -11.53 -3.48
C LEU A 69 -1.20 -10.36 -3.81
N ARG A 70 -2.33 -10.26 -3.11
CA ARG A 70 -3.27 -9.17 -3.34
C ARG A 70 -2.69 -7.80 -2.97
N HIS A 71 -1.92 -7.72 -1.90
CA HIS A 71 -1.23 -6.48 -1.53
C HIS A 71 -0.17 -6.09 -2.56
N LEU A 72 0.59 -7.06 -3.08
CA LEU A 72 1.52 -6.83 -4.18
C LEU A 72 0.82 -6.33 -5.45
N ASP A 73 -0.33 -6.92 -5.81
CA ASP A 73 -1.15 -6.48 -6.94
C ASP A 73 -1.65 -5.03 -6.75
N GLN A 74 -2.07 -4.68 -5.53
CA GLN A 74 -2.48 -3.30 -5.20
C GLN A 74 -1.31 -2.32 -5.36
N LEU A 75 -0.12 -2.67 -4.87
CA LEU A 75 1.07 -1.84 -5.03
C LEU A 75 1.44 -1.66 -6.51
N ALA A 76 1.41 -2.74 -7.30
CA ALA A 76 1.67 -2.68 -8.73
C ALA A 76 0.66 -1.78 -9.46
N LEU A 77 -0.63 -1.88 -9.13
CA LEU A 77 -1.69 -1.04 -9.68
C LEU A 77 -1.48 0.44 -9.34
N VAL A 78 -1.16 0.76 -8.09
CA VAL A 78 -0.94 2.13 -7.63
C VAL A 78 0.31 2.73 -8.29
N VAL A 79 1.42 2.01 -8.33
CA VAL A 79 2.64 2.45 -9.02
C VAL A 79 2.39 2.67 -10.51
N GLY A 80 1.61 1.78 -11.15
CA GLY A 80 1.19 1.93 -12.55
C GLY A 80 0.36 3.19 -12.77
N ARG A 81 -0.62 3.46 -11.90
CA ARG A 81 -1.44 4.68 -11.92
C ARG A 81 -0.60 5.94 -11.72
N ALA A 82 0.32 5.94 -10.75
CA ALA A 82 1.22 7.06 -10.48
C ALA A 82 2.13 7.34 -11.69
N THR A 83 2.69 6.30 -12.30
CA THR A 83 3.52 6.41 -13.51
C THR A 83 2.74 7.00 -14.67
N ARG A 84 1.50 6.54 -14.88
CA ARG A 84 0.60 7.05 -15.92
C ARG A 84 0.22 8.51 -15.67
N PHE A 85 -0.13 8.85 -14.43
CA PHE A 85 -0.48 10.20 -14.01
C PHE A 85 0.64 11.22 -14.27
N LEU A 86 1.90 10.81 -14.11
CA LEU A 86 3.06 11.65 -14.43
C LEU A 86 3.36 11.75 -15.93
N ARG A 87 2.96 10.76 -16.73
CA ARG A 87 3.24 10.70 -18.18
C ARG A 87 2.20 11.41 -19.05
N GLU A 88 0.91 11.35 -18.68
CA GLU A 88 -0.15 11.91 -19.52
C GLU A 88 -0.09 13.45 -19.53
N PRO A 89 -0.23 14.13 -20.69
CA PRO A 89 -0.32 15.58 -20.72
C PRO A 89 -1.55 16.08 -19.94
N PRO A 90 -1.49 17.30 -19.35
CA PRO A 90 -2.53 17.84 -18.46
C PRO A 90 -3.94 17.90 -19.06
N ASP A 91 -4.08 17.88 -20.38
CA ASP A 91 -5.35 18.07 -21.08
C ASP A 91 -6.21 16.80 -21.23
N LEU A 92 -5.73 15.63 -20.79
CA LEU A 92 -6.43 14.33 -20.98
C LEU A 92 -6.86 13.65 -19.67
N TRP A 93 -6.70 14.30 -18.52
CA TRP A 93 -7.03 13.72 -17.23
C TRP A 93 -8.38 14.26 -16.73
N GLU A 94 -9.45 13.45 -16.85
CA GLU A 94 -10.69 13.67 -16.11
C GLU A 94 -10.65 12.87 -14.78
N PRO A 95 -11.10 13.47 -13.66
CA PRO A 95 -11.03 12.89 -12.32
C PRO A 95 -11.97 11.69 -12.11
#